data_AF-A5C2Q3-F1
#
_entry.id   AF-A5C2Q3-F1
#
_cell.length_a   1.000
_cell.length_b   1.000
_cell.length_c   1.000
_cell.angle_alpha   90.00
_cell.angle_beta   90.00
_cell.angle_gamma   90.00
#
_symmetry.space_group_name_H-M   'P 1'
#
loop_
_entity.id
_entity.type
_entity.pdbx_description
1 polymer ?
#
loop_
_entity_poly.entity_id
_entity_poly.type
_entity_poly.pdbx_seq_one_letter_code
_entity_poly.pdbx_strand_id
1 'polypeptide(L)'
;MLQLVGHFLEEACVNPTFIINHPEIMSPLAKWHRSKQSMTERFELFVNKHELCNAYTELNDPVVQRQRFAEQLKDRQSGDDEAMALDETFCMALEYGLPPTGGWGLGIDRLTMMLTDSQNIKEVLLFPAMKPQDEPSSVQPPAQPSTQVTMAASMLFKAE
;
A
#
# COMPACT_ATOMS: atom_id res chain seq x y z
N MET A 1 10.54 -5.25 14.82
CA MET A 1 11.08 -6.55 14.34
C MET A 1 11.42 -6.49 12.85
N LEU A 2 10.52 -5.99 11.99
CA LEU A 2 10.82 -5.65 10.58
C LEU A 2 12.07 -4.76 10.42
N GLN A 3 12.21 -3.71 11.22
CA GLN A 3 13.40 -2.84 11.20
C GLN A 3 14.73 -3.56 11.50
N LEU A 4 14.72 -4.64 12.30
CA LEU A 4 15.93 -5.43 12.56
C LEU A 4 16.30 -6.30 11.35
N VAL A 5 15.30 -6.90 10.70
CA VAL A 5 15.51 -7.67 9.46
C VAL A 5 16.09 -6.75 8.38
N GLY A 6 15.50 -5.55 8.24
CA GLY A 6 16.00 -4.49 7.36
C GLY A 6 17.47 -4.17 7.56
N HIS A 7 17.88 -3.97 8.82
CA HIS A 7 19.25 -3.58 9.11
C HIS A 7 20.27 -4.71 8.97
N PHE A 8 19.94 -5.93 9.40
CA PHE A 8 20.92 -7.02 9.52
C PHE A 8 20.90 -8.04 8.39
N LEU A 9 19.75 -8.23 7.73
CA LEU A 9 19.57 -9.29 6.74
C LEU A 9 19.44 -8.72 5.32
N GLU A 10 18.67 -7.66 5.13
CA GLU A 10 18.45 -7.10 3.78
C GLU A 10 19.74 -6.59 3.14
N GLU A 11 20.65 -5.98 3.93
CA GLU A 11 21.94 -5.49 3.43
C GLU A 11 22.84 -6.60 2.87
N ALA A 12 22.69 -7.84 3.37
CA ALA A 12 23.46 -8.99 2.94
C ALA A 12 22.91 -9.65 1.65
N CYS A 13 21.66 -9.36 1.28
CA CYS A 13 20.96 -9.96 0.15
C CYS A 13 21.30 -9.29 -1.19
N VAL A 14 22.57 -9.40 -1.64
CA VAL A 14 22.99 -8.89 -2.96
C VAL A 14 22.44 -9.78 -4.09
N ASN A 15 22.67 -11.09 -3.98
CA ASN A 15 22.14 -12.07 -4.93
C ASN A 15 20.70 -12.48 -4.56
N PRO A 16 19.94 -13.09 -5.50
CA PRO A 16 18.61 -13.61 -5.20
C PRO A 16 18.61 -14.55 -3.99
N THR A 17 18.02 -14.07 -2.89
CA THR A 17 18.05 -14.72 -1.59
C THR A 17 16.64 -14.86 -1.05
N PHE A 18 16.25 -16.08 -0.67
CA PHE A 18 14.97 -16.33 -0.02
C PHE A 18 15.14 -16.24 1.49
N ILE A 19 14.44 -15.28 2.11
CA ILE A 19 14.23 -15.26 3.55
C ILE A 19 12.96 -16.05 3.82
N ILE A 20 13.04 -17.10 4.65
CA ILE A 20 11.95 -18.07 4.86
C ILE A 20 11.57 -18.18 6.33
N ASN A 21 10.35 -18.64 6.59
CA ASN A 21 9.81 -18.92 7.93
C ASN A 21 9.67 -17.67 8.80
N HIS A 22 8.79 -16.77 8.37
CA HIS A 22 8.52 -15.56 9.13
C HIS A 22 7.66 -15.86 10.37
N PRO A 23 7.87 -15.15 11.49
CA PRO A 23 7.02 -15.29 12.67
C PRO A 23 5.55 -15.02 12.37
N GLU A 24 4.66 -15.72 13.07
CA GLU A 24 3.20 -15.57 12.91
C GLU A 24 2.71 -14.14 13.16
N ILE A 25 3.32 -13.45 14.13
CA ILE A 25 2.97 -12.07 14.48
C ILE A 25 3.16 -11.07 13.33
N MET A 26 4.06 -11.37 12.37
CA MET A 26 4.26 -10.51 11.19
C MET A 26 3.43 -10.91 9.98
N SER A 27 2.72 -12.05 10.07
CA SER A 27 2.15 -12.71 8.89
C SER A 27 0.71 -13.14 9.18
N PRO A 28 -0.22 -12.18 9.36
CA PRO A 28 -1.59 -12.47 9.77
C PRO A 28 -2.34 -13.37 8.78
N LEU A 29 -2.00 -13.31 7.49
CA LEU A 29 -2.63 -14.11 6.43
C LEU A 29 -1.89 -15.42 6.11
N ALA A 30 -0.68 -15.61 6.64
CA ALA A 30 0.13 -16.79 6.31
C ALA A 30 -0.18 -17.96 7.24
N LYS A 31 -0.32 -19.15 6.67
CA LYS A 31 -0.56 -20.38 7.43
C LYS A 31 0.62 -20.70 8.34
N TRP A 32 0.32 -21.24 9.52
CA TRP A 32 1.33 -21.72 10.48
C TRP A 32 2.24 -22.78 9.85
N HIS A 33 3.47 -22.84 10.31
CA HIS A 33 4.47 -23.76 9.79
C HIS A 33 4.23 -25.18 10.31
N ARG A 34 4.27 -26.18 9.41
CA ARG A 34 3.97 -27.59 9.72
C ARG A 34 4.83 -28.24 10.82
N SER A 35 6.04 -27.73 11.04
CA SER A 35 7.01 -28.32 11.99
C SER A 35 7.70 -27.32 12.93
N LYS A 36 7.41 -26.02 12.83
CA LYS A 36 8.08 -24.98 13.61
C LYS A 36 7.02 -24.14 14.29
N GLN A 37 6.91 -24.25 15.60
CA GLN A 37 5.94 -23.50 16.37
C GLN A 37 6.20 -21.99 16.24
N SER A 38 5.14 -21.18 16.15
CA SER A 38 5.18 -19.71 16.07
C SER A 38 5.80 -19.14 14.79
N MET A 39 5.98 -19.97 13.76
CA MET A 39 6.47 -19.58 12.43
C MET A 39 5.39 -19.84 11.39
N THR A 40 5.52 -19.21 10.23
CA THR A 40 4.61 -19.37 9.09
C THR A 40 5.32 -19.95 7.87
N GLU A 41 4.56 -20.56 6.96
CA GLU A 41 5.07 -21.00 5.66
C GLU A 41 5.11 -19.82 4.67
N ARG A 42 5.93 -18.82 4.99
CA ARG A 42 6.14 -17.58 4.20
C ARG A 42 7.59 -17.45 3.75
N PHE A 43 7.79 -16.97 2.53
CA PHE A 43 9.08 -16.50 2.05
C PHE A 43 9.00 -15.12 1.41
N GLU A 44 10.11 -14.41 1.49
CA GLU A 44 10.36 -13.17 0.77
C GLU A 44 11.61 -13.35 -0.08
N LEU A 45 11.55 -12.90 -1.33
CA LEU A 45 12.69 -12.89 -2.23
C LEU A 45 13.33 -11.52 -2.19
N PHE A 46 14.59 -11.45 -1.80
CA PHE A 46 15.41 -10.25 -1.84
C PHE A 46 16.43 -10.34 -2.99
N VAL A 47 16.57 -9.25 -3.73
CA VAL A 47 17.58 -9.09 -4.78
C VAL A 47 18.13 -7.68 -4.70
N ASN A 48 19.46 -7.52 -4.75
CA ASN A 48 20.11 -6.22 -4.64
C ASN A 48 19.62 -5.39 -3.43
N LYS A 49 19.45 -6.04 -2.26
CA LYS A 49 18.97 -5.46 -1.00
C LYS A 49 17.53 -4.95 -1.02
N HIS A 50 16.76 -5.29 -2.04
CA HIS A 50 15.35 -4.93 -2.15
C HIS A 50 14.47 -6.18 -2.21
N GLU A 51 13.38 -6.15 -1.46
CA GLU A 51 12.32 -7.16 -1.54
C GLU A 51 11.68 -7.10 -2.94
N LEU A 52 11.66 -8.23 -3.64
CA LEU A 52 11.08 -8.38 -4.97
C LEU A 52 9.76 -9.13 -4.93
N CYS A 53 9.68 -10.19 -4.12
CA CYS A 53 8.48 -11.02 -4.01
C CYS A 53 8.16 -11.34 -2.55
N ASN A 54 6.87 -11.52 -2.28
CA ASN A 54 6.36 -12.07 -1.03
C ASN A 54 5.39 -13.20 -1.36
N ALA A 55 5.54 -14.33 -0.70
CA ALA A 55 4.69 -15.49 -0.93
C ALA A 55 4.50 -16.29 0.35
N TYR A 56 3.35 -16.93 0.47
CA TYR A 56 3.03 -17.74 1.63
C TYR A 56 1.98 -18.80 1.30
N THR A 57 1.98 -19.86 2.09
CA THR A 57 0.81 -20.76 2.14
C THR A 57 -0.33 -20.01 2.78
N GLU A 58 -1.46 -19.93 2.10
CA GLU A 58 -2.62 -19.16 2.52
C GLU A 58 -3.25 -19.76 3.78
N LEU A 59 -3.57 -18.90 4.75
CA LEU A 59 -4.37 -19.31 5.91
C LEU A 59 -5.80 -19.57 5.45
N ASN A 60 -6.19 -20.84 5.46
CA ASN A 60 -7.51 -21.29 5.03
C ASN A 60 -8.44 -21.70 6.18
N ASP A 61 -8.04 -21.44 7.44
CA ASP A 61 -8.88 -21.67 8.62
C ASP A 61 -9.62 -20.38 8.99
N PRO A 62 -10.95 -20.31 8.83
CA PRO A 62 -11.72 -19.08 9.06
C PRO A 62 -11.75 -18.65 10.54
N VAL A 63 -11.65 -19.61 11.47
CA VAL A 63 -11.68 -19.30 12.91
C VAL A 63 -10.37 -18.62 13.30
N VAL A 64 -9.24 -19.18 12.87
CA VAL A 64 -7.92 -18.61 13.11
C VAL A 64 -7.78 -17.26 12.40
N GLN A 65 -8.26 -17.16 11.15
CA GLN A 65 -8.22 -15.89 10.40
C GLN A 65 -8.99 -14.78 11.12
N ARG A 66 -10.19 -15.07 11.64
CA ARG A 66 -11.00 -14.12 12.41
C ARG A 66 -10.31 -13.70 13.71
N GLN A 67 -9.66 -14.64 14.41
CA GLN A 67 -8.87 -14.32 15.59
C GLN A 67 -7.72 -13.35 15.26
N ARG A 68 -6.98 -13.60 14.18
CA ARG A 68 -5.87 -12.74 13.76
C ARG A 68 -6.32 -11.34 13.35
N PHE A 69 -7.47 -11.21 12.69
CA PHE A 69 -8.04 -9.88 12.43
C PHE A 69 -8.49 -9.17 13.71
N ALA A 70 -9.03 -9.90 14.70
CA ALA A 70 -9.39 -9.30 15.98
C ALA A 70 -8.14 -8.81 16.76
N GLU A 71 -7.01 -9.50 16.63
CA GLU A 71 -5.72 -9.06 17.17
C GLU A 71 -5.21 -7.81 16.45
N GLN A 72 -5.19 -7.82 15.12
CA GLN A 72 -4.83 -6.65 14.30
C GLN A 72 -5.71 -5.42 14.59
N LEU A 73 -7.01 -5.61 14.86
CA LEU A 73 -7.89 -4.52 15.24
C LEU A 73 -7.51 -3.89 16.59
N LYS A 74 -7.00 -4.69 17.55
CA LYS A 74 -6.49 -4.17 18.83
C LYS A 74 -5.20 -3.38 18.63
N ASP A 75 -4.32 -3.85 17.75
CA ASP A 75 -3.08 -3.15 17.39
C ASP A 75 -3.42 -1.79 16.75
N ARG A 76 -4.41 -1.78 15.86
CA ARG A 76 -4.95 -0.54 15.26
C ARG A 76 -5.49 0.44 16.29
N GLN A 77 -6.28 -0.04 17.26
CA GLN A 77 -6.78 0.79 18.36
C GLN A 77 -5.66 1.32 19.27
N SER A 78 -4.52 0.64 19.28
CA SER A 78 -3.32 1.04 20.03
C SER A 78 -2.44 2.04 19.27
N GLY A 79 -2.83 2.44 18.06
CA GLY A 79 -2.17 3.48 17.25
C GLY A 79 -1.36 2.97 16.06
N ASP A 80 -1.53 1.70 15.65
CA ASP A 80 -0.94 1.18 14.42
C ASP A 80 -1.85 1.44 13.21
N ASP A 81 -1.54 2.47 12.43
CA ASP A 81 -2.31 2.84 11.24
C ASP A 81 -2.16 1.84 10.08
N GLU A 82 -1.14 0.96 10.10
CA GLU A 82 -0.90 -0.06 9.06
C GLU A 82 -1.61 -1.39 9.34
N ALA A 83 -2.18 -1.54 10.53
CA ALA A 83 -2.87 -2.77 10.93
C ALA A 83 -4.17 -3.00 10.14
N MET A 84 -4.38 -4.27 9.78
CA MET A 84 -5.50 -4.68 8.93
C MET A 84 -6.86 -4.48 9.61
N ALA A 85 -7.86 -4.05 8.84
CA ALA A 85 -9.26 -4.05 9.29
C ALA A 85 -9.85 -5.47 9.25
N LEU A 86 -10.83 -5.73 10.10
CA LEU A 86 -11.61 -6.96 10.05
C LEU A 86 -12.53 -6.96 8.82
N ASP A 87 -12.33 -7.93 7.93
CA ASP A 87 -13.22 -8.20 6.80
C ASP A 87 -14.03 -9.48 7.04
N GLU A 88 -15.28 -9.30 7.47
CA GLU A 88 -16.21 -10.40 7.69
C GLU A 88 -16.65 -11.09 6.40
N THR A 89 -16.64 -10.39 5.25
CA THR A 89 -17.00 -10.99 3.96
C THR A 89 -15.90 -11.97 3.52
N PHE A 90 -14.64 -11.60 3.73
CA PHE A 90 -13.50 -12.48 3.52
C PHE A 90 -13.54 -13.71 4.45
N CYS A 91 -13.82 -13.51 5.74
CA CYS A 91 -13.94 -14.64 6.68
C CYS A 91 -15.09 -15.58 6.29
N MET A 92 -16.24 -15.03 5.91
CA MET A 92 -17.37 -15.82 5.42
C MET A 92 -17.01 -16.58 4.13
N ALA A 93 -16.25 -15.99 3.21
CA ALA A 93 -15.77 -16.68 2.02
C ALA A 93 -14.86 -17.88 2.35
N LEU A 94 -14.01 -17.76 3.37
CA LEU A 94 -13.18 -18.87 3.86
C LEU A 94 -14.02 -20.00 4.46
N GLU A 95 -15.17 -19.71 5.08
CA GLU A 95 -16.09 -20.70 5.64
C GLU A 95 -16.77 -21.57 4.56
N TYR A 96 -16.93 -21.06 3.34
CA TYR A 96 -17.37 -21.89 2.20
C TYR A 96 -16.31 -22.89 1.73
N GLY A 97 -15.07 -22.75 2.20
CA GLY A 97 -13.98 -23.69 1.97
C GLY A 97 -12.98 -23.19 0.94
N LEU A 98 -11.89 -22.60 1.44
CA LEU A 98 -10.69 -22.33 0.63
C LEU A 98 -9.80 -23.59 0.59
N PRO A 99 -9.52 -24.17 -0.60
CA PRO A 99 -8.57 -25.27 -0.75
C PRO A 99 -7.17 -24.89 -0.24
N PRO A 100 -6.30 -25.86 0.08
CA PRO A 100 -4.90 -25.55 0.40
C PRO A 100 -4.25 -24.82 -0.78
N THR A 101 -3.95 -23.53 -0.59
CA THR A 101 -3.54 -22.59 -1.63
C THR A 101 -2.22 -21.92 -1.24
N GLY A 102 -1.39 -21.57 -2.22
CA GLY A 102 -0.22 -20.71 -2.04
C GLY A 102 -0.42 -19.40 -2.79
N GLY A 103 -0.23 -18.29 -2.09
CA GLY A 103 -0.24 -16.94 -2.66
C GLY A 103 1.16 -16.47 -3.01
N TRP A 104 1.25 -15.63 -4.03
CA TRP A 104 2.49 -15.00 -4.45
C TRP A 104 2.24 -13.61 -5.02
N GLY A 105 3.05 -12.65 -4.60
CA GLY A 105 3.07 -11.29 -5.10
C GLY A 105 4.48 -10.91 -5.56
N LEU A 106 4.55 -10.16 -6.66
CA LEU A 106 5.78 -9.63 -7.24
C LEU A 106 5.63 -8.13 -7.50
N GLY A 107 6.61 -7.36 -7.06
CA GLY A 107 6.72 -5.95 -7.42
C GLY A 107 7.21 -5.80 -8.85
N ILE A 108 6.29 -5.58 -9.80
CA ILE A 108 6.62 -5.39 -11.23
C ILE A 108 7.51 -4.16 -11.43
N ASP A 109 7.25 -3.07 -10.71
CA ASP A 109 8.07 -1.86 -10.78
C ASP A 109 9.50 -2.15 -10.32
N ARG A 110 9.66 -2.86 -9.20
CA ARG A 110 10.98 -3.26 -8.66
C ARG A 110 11.70 -4.23 -9.60
N LEU A 111 10.98 -5.18 -10.21
CA LEU A 111 11.54 -6.07 -11.23
C LEU A 111 12.05 -5.26 -12.42
N THR A 112 11.24 -4.32 -12.91
CA THR A 112 11.60 -3.48 -14.06
C THR A 112 12.80 -2.61 -13.73
N MET A 113 12.83 -1.97 -12.56
CA MET A 113 13.96 -1.17 -12.08
C MET A 113 15.27 -1.96 -12.10
N MET A 114 15.23 -3.22 -11.67
CA MET A 114 16.40 -4.10 -11.68
C MET A 114 16.84 -4.47 -13.10
N LEU A 115 15.90 -4.72 -14.01
CA LEU A 115 16.19 -5.06 -15.40
C LEU A 115 16.68 -3.85 -16.21
N THR A 116 16.31 -2.63 -15.83
CA THR A 116 16.68 -1.38 -16.50
C THR A 116 17.83 -0.63 -15.79
N ASP A 117 18.46 -1.24 -14.78
CA ASP A 117 19.49 -0.61 -13.94
C ASP A 117 19.08 0.77 -13.40
N SER A 118 17.79 0.92 -13.07
CA SER A 118 17.21 2.17 -12.59
C SER A 118 17.11 2.19 -11.08
N GLN A 119 17.78 3.15 -10.44
CA GLN A 119 17.76 3.30 -8.97
C GLN A 119 16.50 4.01 -8.44
N ASN A 120 15.68 4.59 -9.32
CA ASN A 120 14.48 5.34 -8.95
C ASN A 120 13.24 4.76 -9.66
N ILE A 121 12.18 4.52 -8.90
CA ILE A 121 10.90 3.99 -9.42
C ILE A 121 10.26 4.92 -10.46
N LYS A 122 10.57 6.22 -10.41
CA LYS A 122 10.04 7.19 -11.38
C LYS A 122 10.54 6.96 -12.81
N GLU A 123 11.67 6.27 -12.98
CA GLU A 123 12.22 5.95 -14.31
C GLU A 123 11.42 4.84 -15.02
N VAL A 124 10.74 3.98 -14.25
CA VAL A 124 9.96 2.85 -14.79
C VAL A 124 8.46 3.14 -14.84
N LEU A 125 8.02 4.29 -14.32
CA LEU A 125 6.64 4.74 -14.35
C LEU A 125 6.48 5.82 -15.43
N LEU A 126 5.57 5.60 -16.38
CA LEU A 126 5.30 6.57 -17.46
C LEU A 126 4.85 7.94 -16.94
N PHE A 127 4.03 7.96 -15.88
CA PHE A 127 3.53 9.17 -15.24
C PHE A 127 3.62 9.01 -13.72
N PRO A 128 4.80 9.29 -13.11
CA PRO A 128 4.97 9.13 -11.68
C PRO A 128 4.17 10.20 -10.92
N ALA A 129 3.70 9.86 -9.71
CA ALA A 129 3.07 10.82 -8.83
C ALA A 129 4.09 11.91 -8.44
N MET A 130 3.81 13.15 -8.85
CA MET A 130 4.59 14.33 -8.53
C MET A 130 3.83 15.20 -7.55
N LYS A 131 4.56 15.83 -6.61
CA LYS A 131 3.98 16.88 -5.78
C LYS A 131 3.56 18.03 -6.71
N PRO A 132 2.32 18.54 -6.62
CA PRO A 132 1.91 19.73 -7.36
C PRO A 132 2.91 20.87 -7.10
N GLN A 133 3.24 21.64 -8.14
CA GLN A 133 3.93 22.90 -7.93
C GLN A 133 2.90 23.94 -7.48
N ASP A 134 3.20 24.67 -6.41
CA ASP A 134 2.44 25.85 -6.03
C ASP A 134 2.66 26.92 -7.11
N GLU A 135 1.80 26.96 -8.12
CA GLU A 135 1.77 28.08 -9.07
C GLU A 135 1.24 29.32 -8.31
N PRO A 136 2.03 30.40 -8.16
CA PRO A 136 1.44 31.67 -7.77
C PRO A 136 0.49 32.09 -8.90
N SER A 137 -0.80 32.14 -8.60
CA SER A 137 -1.82 32.61 -9.53
C SER A 137 -1.57 34.07 -9.93
N SER A 138 -0.74 34.31 -10.92
CA SER A 138 -0.55 35.62 -11.56
C SER A 138 -0.96 35.55 -13.02
N VAL A 139 -2.22 35.18 -13.26
CA VAL A 139 -2.91 35.56 -14.50
C VAL A 139 -3.92 36.62 -14.10
N GLN A 140 -3.50 37.88 -14.10
CA GLN A 140 -4.45 38.99 -14.12
C GLN A 140 -5.20 38.90 -15.46
N PRO A 141 -6.54 38.85 -15.48
CA PRO A 141 -7.26 38.98 -16.73
C PRO A 141 -6.97 40.37 -17.33
N PRO A 142 -6.85 40.50 -18.67
CA PRO A 142 -6.54 41.77 -19.30
C PRO A 142 -7.61 42.80 -18.97
N ALA A 143 -7.17 43.97 -18.51
CA ALA A 143 -8.05 45.09 -18.20
C ALA A 143 -8.93 45.44 -19.40
N GLN A 144 -10.25 45.34 -19.24
CA GLN A 144 -11.20 45.80 -20.25
C GLN A 144 -11.08 47.33 -20.38
N PRO A 145 -10.90 47.89 -21.58
CA PRO A 145 -10.92 49.34 -21.75
C PRO A 145 -12.34 49.87 -21.49
N SER A 146 -12.41 50.88 -20.62
CA SER A 146 -13.62 51.59 -20.24
C SER A 146 -14.25 52.30 -21.43
N THR A 147 -15.40 51.82 -21.90
CA THR A 147 -16.26 52.60 -22.80
C THR A 147 -17.46 53.09 -22.01
N GLN A 148 -17.42 54.37 -21.63
CA GLN A 148 -18.60 55.11 -21.20
C GLN A 148 -19.63 55.11 -22.34
N VAL A 149 -20.80 54.52 -22.12
CA VAL A 149 -22.01 54.87 -22.86
C VAL A 149 -23.15 55.06 -21.86
N THR A 150 -23.44 56.33 -21.63
CA THR A 150 -24.63 56.90 -21.01
C THR A 150 -25.91 56.30 -21.58
N MET A 151 -26.86 55.90 -20.73
CA MET A 151 -28.29 56.08 -20.99
C MET A 151 -29.09 55.86 -19.69
N ALA A 152 -29.78 56.92 -19.28
CA ALA A 152 -30.73 56.94 -18.20
C ALA A 152 -31.98 56.11 -18.54
N ALA A 153 -32.48 55.32 -17.58
CA ALA A 153 -33.91 55.14 -17.31
C ALA A 153 -34.14 54.04 -16.25
N SER A 154 -35.12 54.28 -15.38
CA SER A 154 -35.80 53.31 -14.50
C SER A 154 -35.14 52.93 -13.17
N MET A 155 -35.09 53.91 -12.25
CA MET A 155 -35.31 53.63 -10.81
C MET A 155 -36.36 54.60 -10.25
N LEU A 156 -37.55 54.54 -10.83
CA LEU A 156 -38.78 54.70 -10.06
C LEU A 156 -39.34 53.27 -9.94
N PHE A 157 -39.27 52.67 -8.74
CA PHE A 157 -40.41 52.02 -8.09
C PHE A 157 -39.95 51.32 -6.79
N LYS A 158 -40.54 51.80 -5.69
CA LYS A 158 -40.87 51.11 -4.42
C LYS A 158 -39.76 50.85 -3.40
N ALA A 159 -39.69 51.82 -2.49
CA ALA A 159 -39.50 51.60 -1.08
C ALA A 159 -40.70 50.87 -0.46
N GLU A 160 -40.41 49.84 0.34
CA GLU A 160 -40.99 49.54 1.66
C GLU A 160 -39.90 48.82 2.47
#